data_AF-A0A939QSC7-F1
#
_entry.id   AF-A0A939QSC7-F1
#
_cell.length_a   1.000
_cell.length_b   1.000
_cell.length_c   1.000
_cell.angle_alpha   90.00
_cell.angle_beta   90.00
_cell.angle_gamma   90.00
#
_symmetry.space_group_name_H-M   'P 1'
#
loop_
_entity.id
_entity.type
_entity.pdbx_description
1 polymer ?
#
loop_
_entity_poly.entity_id
_entity_poly.type
_entity_poly.pdbx_seq_one_letter_code
_entity_poly.pdbx_strand_id
1 'polypeptide(L)'
;MVDPVTRISPSEASIPTNVGSTLAIGSEAYNAWIAARQAQINADLLDLENAAREELERRQAEGETATDEDQAHARQWGEPLPDWEEAESEPDQQTLSGESRRIGTQNFDDETPFGSRVAIL
;
A
#
# COMPACT_ATOMS: atom_id res chain seq x y z
N MET A 1 40.09 33.13 -1.54
CA MET A 1 39.36 33.24 -0.26
C MET A 1 37.89 33.16 -0.59
N VAL A 2 37.14 32.29 0.07
CA VAL A 2 35.69 32.07 -0.19
C VAL A 2 34.93 32.68 0.97
N ASP A 3 33.89 33.46 0.67
CA ASP A 3 33.09 34.14 1.70
C ASP A 3 32.17 33.17 2.46
N PRO A 4 31.99 33.38 3.77
CA PRO A 4 31.15 32.53 4.59
C PRO A 4 29.65 32.74 4.28
N VAL A 5 28.94 31.63 4.07
CA VAL A 5 27.49 31.62 3.84
C VAL A 5 26.76 32.02 5.13
N THR A 6 25.92 33.05 5.05
CA THR A 6 25.09 33.53 6.17
C THR A 6 24.01 32.52 6.55
N ARG A 7 23.73 32.34 7.85
CA ARG A 7 22.63 31.48 8.31
C ARG A 7 21.29 32.00 7.81
N ILE A 8 20.55 31.14 7.13
CA ILE A 8 19.12 31.32 6.86
C ILE A 8 18.34 31.11 8.16
N SER A 9 17.83 32.19 8.74
CA SER A 9 16.84 32.09 9.81
C SER A 9 15.49 31.70 9.21
N PRO A 10 14.75 30.74 9.80
CA PRO A 10 13.40 30.42 9.34
C PRO A 10 12.51 31.65 9.51
N SER A 11 11.95 32.15 8.41
CA SER A 11 11.15 33.39 8.39
C SER A 11 9.65 33.17 8.64
N GLU A 12 9.22 31.94 8.90
CA GLU A 12 7.82 31.63 9.15
C GLU A 12 7.62 31.13 10.58
N ALA A 13 6.71 31.80 11.30
CA ALA A 13 6.26 31.34 12.60
C ALA A 13 5.61 29.96 12.45
N SER A 14 5.98 29.01 13.32
CA SER A 14 5.33 27.69 13.33
C SER A 14 3.85 27.88 13.67
N ILE A 15 2.96 27.53 12.73
CA ILE A 15 1.52 27.57 12.96
C ILE A 15 1.19 26.51 14.03
N PRO A 16 0.52 26.87 15.13
CA PRO A 16 0.15 25.91 16.16
C PRO A 16 -0.88 24.92 15.60
N THR A 17 -0.58 23.63 15.69
CA THR A 17 -1.53 22.56 15.38
C THR A 17 -2.69 22.63 16.38
N ASN A 18 -3.90 22.93 15.88
CA ASN A 18 -5.08 23.08 16.73
C ASN A 18 -5.60 21.70 17.19
N VAL A 19 -5.17 21.27 18.38
CA VAL A 19 -5.52 19.99 19.01
C VAL A 19 -6.95 19.92 19.58
N GLY A 20 -7.75 20.99 19.41
CA GLY A 20 -9.13 21.08 19.91
C GLY A 20 -10.24 20.85 18.89
N SER A 21 -9.91 20.47 17.65
CA SER A 21 -10.88 20.21 16.59
C SER A 21 -11.53 18.84 16.79
N THR A 22 -12.78 18.85 17.26
CA THR A 22 -13.67 17.70 17.17
C THR A 22 -13.95 17.41 15.69
N LEU A 23 -13.92 16.14 15.28
CA LEU A 23 -14.23 15.59 13.94
C LEU A 23 -15.64 15.95 13.42
N ALA A 24 -15.96 17.24 13.37
CA ALA A 24 -17.22 17.74 12.90
C ALA A 24 -17.15 17.79 11.36
N ILE A 25 -17.71 16.73 10.77
CA ILE A 25 -17.66 16.44 9.33
C ILE A 25 -18.24 17.59 8.49
N GLY A 26 -19.17 18.37 9.04
CA GLY A 26 -19.86 19.45 8.32
C GLY A 26 -19.35 20.87 8.56
N SER A 27 -18.55 21.13 9.60
CA SER A 27 -18.15 22.50 9.97
C SER A 27 -16.73 22.88 9.54
N GLU A 28 -15.89 21.89 9.26
CA GLU A 28 -14.52 22.12 8.78
C GLU A 28 -14.46 21.90 7.28
N ALA A 29 -13.95 22.90 6.55
CA ALA A 29 -13.89 22.87 5.09
C ALA A 29 -13.20 21.63 4.53
N TYR A 30 -12.16 21.13 5.21
CA TYR A 30 -11.43 19.94 4.81
C TYR A 30 -12.26 18.65 5.02
N ASN A 31 -12.94 18.52 6.16
CA ASN A 31 -13.77 17.35 6.43
C ASN A 31 -15.02 17.32 5.53
N ALA A 32 -15.60 18.49 5.22
CA ALA A 32 -16.69 18.60 4.28
C ALA A 32 -16.27 18.17 2.86
N TRP A 33 -15.06 18.55 2.43
CA TRP A 33 -14.51 18.11 1.15
C TRP A 33 -14.25 16.59 1.12
N ILE A 34 -13.69 16.02 2.18
CA ILE A 34 -13.51 14.57 2.31
C ILE A 34 -14.85 13.84 2.23
N ALA A 35 -15.86 14.33 2.95
CA ALA A 35 -17.20 13.72 2.97
C ALA A 35 -17.84 13.76 1.57
N ALA A 36 -17.75 14.87 0.86
CA ALA A 36 -18.26 14.99 -0.50
C ALA A 36 -17.55 14.02 -1.47
N ARG A 37 -16.22 13.91 -1.37
CA ARG A 37 -15.43 12.97 -2.19
C ARG A 37 -15.80 11.52 -1.88
N GLN A 38 -15.95 11.17 -0.61
CA GLN A 38 -16.35 9.82 -0.21
C GLN A 38 -17.76 9.49 -0.68
N ALA A 39 -18.69 10.45 -0.63
CA ALA A 39 -20.04 10.28 -1.14
C ALA A 39 -20.04 9.95 -2.64
N GLN A 40 -19.21 10.65 -3.43
CA GLN A 40 -19.07 10.38 -4.85
C GLN A 40 -18.50 8.98 -5.12
N ILE A 41 -17.42 8.59 -4.43
CA ILE A 41 -16.83 7.24 -4.57
C ILE A 41 -17.87 6.16 -4.25
N ASN A 42 -18.63 6.33 -3.17
CA ASN A 42 -19.64 5.37 -2.78
C ASN A 42 -20.78 5.27 -3.80
N ALA A 43 -21.18 6.39 -4.41
CA ALA A 43 -22.19 6.40 -5.47
C ALA A 43 -21.68 5.64 -6.71
N ASP A 44 -20.46 5.93 -7.16
CA ASP A 44 -19.85 5.27 -8.32
C ASP A 44 -19.70 3.75 -8.09
N LEU A 45 -19.33 3.33 -6.88
CA LEU A 45 -19.24 1.90 -6.52
C LEU A 45 -20.60 1.20 -6.53
N LEU A 46 -21.65 1.87 -6.04
CA LEU A 46 -23.01 1.34 -6.09
C LEU A 46 -23.50 1.19 -7.54
N ASP A 47 -23.20 2.16 -8.40
CA ASP A 47 -23.56 2.08 -9.82
C ASP A 47 -22.85 0.92 -10.51
N LEU A 48 -21.55 0.71 -10.21
CA LEU A 48 -20.79 -0.44 -10.72
C LEU A 48 -21.35 -1.78 -10.22
N GLU A 49 -21.71 -1.88 -8.94
CA GLU A 49 -22.31 -3.09 -8.37
C GLU A 49 -23.65 -3.41 -9.03
N ASN A 50 -24.50 -2.39 -9.23
CA ASN A 50 -25.78 -2.55 -9.89
C ASN A 50 -25.60 -3.03 -11.34
N ALA A 51 -24.70 -2.41 -12.10
CA ALA A 51 -24.40 -2.82 -13.46
C ALA A 51 -23.85 -4.26 -13.53
N ALA A 52 -22.96 -4.64 -12.61
CA ALA A 52 -22.44 -6.00 -12.53
C ALA A 52 -23.54 -7.02 -12.22
N ARG A 53 -24.48 -6.68 -11.33
CA ARG A 53 -25.62 -7.54 -11.01
C ARG A 53 -26.57 -7.71 -12.19
N GLU A 54 -26.92 -6.62 -12.89
CA GLU A 54 -27.77 -6.67 -14.08
C GLU A 54 -27.14 -7.53 -15.19
N GLU A 55 -25.83 -7.41 -15.39
CA GLU A 55 -25.09 -8.23 -16.36
C GLU A 55 -25.07 -9.72 -15.97
N LEU A 56 -24.92 -10.03 -14.68
CA LEU A 56 -25.02 -11.39 -14.16
C LEU A 56 -26.41 -11.99 -14.40
N GLU A 57 -27.47 -11.23 -14.12
CA GLU A 57 -28.85 -11.64 -14.36
C GLU A 57 -29.12 -11.88 -15.86
N ARG A 58 -28.58 -11.02 -16.73
CA ARG A 58 -28.67 -11.17 -18.19
C ARG A 58 -27.99 -12.46 -18.66
N ARG A 59 -26.75 -12.72 -18.22
CA ARG A 59 -26.02 -13.95 -18.56
C ARG A 59 -26.73 -15.21 -18.07
N GLN A 60 -27.30 -15.17 -16.85
CA GLN A 60 -28.09 -16.28 -16.31
C GLN A 60 -29.35 -16.54 -17.14
N ALA A 61 -30.05 -15.50 -17.60
CA ALA A 61 -31.22 -15.62 -18.45
C ALA A 61 -30.88 -16.13 -19.86
N GLU A 62 -29.72 -15.75 -20.40
CA GLU A 62 -29.18 -16.22 -21.67
C GLU A 62 -28.61 -17.66 -21.60
N GLY A 63 -28.56 -18.26 -20.39
CA GLY A 63 -28.07 -19.62 -20.17
C GLY A 63 -26.56 -19.77 -20.37
N GLU A 64 -25.83 -18.65 -20.40
CA GLU A 64 -24.37 -18.64 -20.50
C GLU A 64 -23.77 -19.10 -19.18
N THR A 65 -23.15 -20.28 -19.19
CA THR A 65 -22.29 -20.73 -18.09
C THR A 65 -20.98 -19.97 -18.16
N ALA A 66 -20.63 -19.22 -17.11
CA ALA A 66 -19.36 -18.52 -17.01
C ALA A 66 -18.19 -19.47 -17.36
N THR A 67 -17.49 -19.19 -18.45
CA THR A 67 -16.28 -19.92 -18.82
C THR A 67 -15.14 -19.47 -17.90
N ASP A 68 -14.13 -20.32 -17.70
CA ASP A 68 -12.95 -19.99 -16.87
C ASP A 68 -12.26 -18.68 -17.31
N GLU A 69 -12.43 -18.27 -18.56
CA GLU A 69 -11.90 -17.02 -19.11
C GLU A 69 -12.64 -15.77 -18.56
N ASP A 70 -13.96 -15.82 -18.37
CA ASP A 70 -14.73 -14.73 -17.75
C ASP A 70 -14.36 -14.56 -16.26
N GLN A 71 -14.06 -15.65 -15.58
CA GLN A 71 -13.59 -15.63 -14.19
C GLN A 71 -12.19 -15.02 -14.04
N ALA A 72 -11.36 -15.06 -15.08
CA ALA A 72 -10.01 -14.48 -15.03
C ALA A 72 -10.05 -12.94 -15.01
N HIS A 73 -11.05 -12.32 -15.66
CA HIS A 73 -11.23 -10.87 -15.65
C HIS A 73 -11.75 -10.33 -14.31
N ALA A 74 -12.52 -11.11 -13.57
CA ALA A 74 -12.94 -10.77 -12.20
C ALA A 74 -11.78 -10.81 -11.19
N ARG A 75 -10.74 -11.63 -11.44
CA ARG A 75 -9.55 -11.80 -10.59
C ARG A 75 -8.51 -10.68 -10.74
N GLN A 76 -8.73 -9.73 -11.65
CA GLN A 76 -7.81 -8.60 -11.84
C GLN A 76 -7.60 -7.75 -10.57
N TRP A 77 -8.53 -7.79 -9.60
CA TRP A 77 -8.48 -6.98 -8.38
C TRP A 77 -8.23 -7.77 -7.09
N GLY A 78 -7.87 -9.04 -7.17
CA GLY A 78 -7.49 -9.82 -5.99
C GLY A 78 -6.83 -11.13 -6.40
N GLU A 79 -5.57 -11.33 -5.98
CA GLU A 79 -4.88 -12.60 -6.16
C GLU A 79 -5.69 -13.76 -5.58
N PRO A 80 -5.92 -14.85 -6.33
CA PRO A 80 -6.47 -16.06 -5.76
C PRO A 80 -5.40 -16.70 -4.86
N LEU A 81 -5.68 -16.73 -3.55
CA LEU A 81 -4.91 -17.53 -2.58
C LEU A 81 -4.89 -18.99 -3.07
N PRO A 82 -3.71 -19.62 -3.20
CA PRO A 82 -3.61 -21.00 -3.65
C PRO A 82 -4.24 -21.95 -2.63
N ASP A 83 -4.96 -22.92 -3.16
CA ASP A 83 -5.51 -24.07 -2.45
C ASP A 83 -4.35 -24.84 -1.80
N TRP A 84 -4.36 -24.94 -0.47
CA TRP A 84 -3.30 -25.59 0.29
C TRP A 84 -3.54 -27.11 0.24
N GLU A 85 -3.22 -27.76 -0.87
CA GLU A 85 -2.97 -29.19 -0.82
C GLU A 85 -1.61 -29.45 -0.18
N GLU A 86 -1.69 -30.17 0.92
CA GLU A 86 -0.68 -30.58 1.87
C GLU A 86 0.48 -31.34 1.19
N ALA A 87 1.48 -30.60 0.71
CA ALA A 87 2.79 -31.15 0.41
C ALA A 87 3.69 -30.97 1.64
N GLU A 88 3.84 -32.04 2.41
CA GLU A 88 4.87 -32.20 3.44
C GLU A 88 6.27 -32.05 2.81
N SER A 89 6.69 -30.82 2.67
CA SER A 89 8.08 -30.42 2.50
C SER A 89 8.27 -29.27 3.46
N GLU A 90 9.23 -29.41 4.37
CA GLU A 90 9.64 -28.38 5.33
C GLU A 90 9.42 -27.00 4.72
N PRO A 91 8.60 -26.12 5.32
CA PRO A 91 8.32 -24.84 4.70
C PRO A 91 9.65 -24.12 4.59
N ASP A 92 10.13 -23.95 3.35
CA ASP A 92 11.00 -22.84 3.04
C ASP A 92 10.22 -21.61 3.50
N GLN A 93 10.57 -21.11 4.69
CA GLN A 93 9.93 -19.94 5.28
C GLN A 93 9.89 -18.90 4.18
N GLN A 94 8.69 -18.51 3.76
CA GLN A 94 8.49 -17.54 2.70
C GLN A 94 9.07 -16.22 3.21
N THR A 95 10.35 -16.01 2.95
CA THR A 95 11.05 -14.78 3.31
C THR A 95 10.52 -13.69 2.41
N LEU A 96 10.15 -12.56 3.00
CA LEU A 96 9.70 -11.40 2.23
C LEU A 96 10.83 -10.93 1.31
N SER A 97 10.45 -10.29 0.20
CA SER A 97 11.42 -9.67 -0.70
C SER A 97 12.26 -8.63 0.08
N GLY A 98 13.51 -8.97 0.38
CA GLY A 98 14.43 -8.14 1.18
C GLY A 98 15.01 -8.82 2.43
N GLU A 99 14.45 -9.94 2.88
CA GLU A 99 15.01 -10.71 3.99
C GLU A 99 16.19 -11.56 3.51
N SER A 100 17.41 -11.15 3.86
CA SER A 100 18.63 -11.86 3.50
C SER A 100 18.97 -12.94 4.53
N ARG A 101 19.03 -14.20 4.09
CA ARG A 101 19.49 -15.34 4.92
C ARG A 101 20.91 -15.18 5.47
N ARG A 102 21.69 -14.23 4.96
CA ARG A 102 23.09 -13.97 5.36
C ARG A 102 23.25 -12.78 6.30
N ILE A 103 22.29 -11.87 6.37
CA ILE A 103 22.40 -10.65 7.19
C ILE A 103 21.79 -10.95 8.56
N GLY A 104 22.54 -10.69 9.63
CA GLY A 104 22.05 -10.89 11.01
C GLY A 104 22.19 -12.32 11.56
N THR A 105 22.87 -13.24 10.86
CA THR A 105 23.15 -14.60 11.37
C THR A 105 24.30 -14.66 12.37
N GLN A 106 25.16 -13.64 12.38
CA GLN A 106 26.33 -13.57 13.24
C GLN A 106 26.31 -12.26 14.02
N ASN A 107 26.41 -12.35 15.35
CA ASN A 107 26.64 -11.21 16.21
C ASN A 107 28.13 -10.85 16.14
N PHE A 108 28.42 -9.63 15.70
CA PHE A 108 29.76 -9.07 15.73
C PHE A 108 29.98 -8.39 17.08
N ASP A 109 31.13 -8.65 17.70
CA ASP A 109 31.58 -7.94 18.89
C ASP A 109 32.33 -6.65 18.51
N ASP A 110 32.66 -5.85 19.53
CA ASP A 110 33.38 -4.58 19.35
C ASP A 110 34.81 -4.77 18.80
N GLU A 111 35.32 -6.01 18.73
CA GLU A 111 36.64 -6.34 18.19
C GLU A 111 36.59 -6.74 16.71
N THR A 112 35.41 -6.77 16.09
CA THR A 112 35.26 -7.19 14.70
C THR A 112 35.93 -6.20 13.71
N PRO A 113 36.88 -6.64 12.87
CA PRO A 113 37.64 -5.75 11.99
C PRO A 113 36.85 -5.31 10.74
N PHE A 114 36.94 -4.03 10.38
CA PHE A 114 36.20 -3.39 9.27
C PHE A 114 36.78 -3.61 7.84
N GLY A 115 37.49 -4.72 7.61
CA GLY A 115 38.14 -5.00 6.32
C GLY A 115 39.21 -3.96 5.92
N SER A 116 39.89 -4.18 4.80
CA SER A 116 40.92 -3.26 4.29
C SER A 116 40.36 -2.37 3.17
N ARG A 117 40.70 -1.07 3.20
CA ARG A 117 40.39 -0.11 2.12
C ARG A 117 41.68 0.21 1.39
N VAL A 118 41.72 -0.03 0.08
CA VAL A 118 42.84 0.37 -0.79
C VAL A 118 42.41 1.61 -1.55
N ALA A 119 43.25 2.64 -1.56
CA ALA A 119 43.05 3.82 -2.41
C ALA A 119 43.28 3.42 -3.87
N ILE A 120 42.34 3.78 -4.75
CA ILE A 120 42.54 3.68 -6.19
C ILE A 120 43.39 4.89 -6.59
N LEU A 121 44.63 4.63 -6.99
CA LEU A 121 45.60 5.63 -7.47
C LEU A 121 45.34 6.01 -8.93
#